data_AF-A0A1V5PHI2-F1
#
_entry.id   AF-A0A1V5PHI2-F1
#
_cell.length_a   1.000
_cell.length_b   1.000
_cell.length_c   1.000
_cell.angle_alpha   90.00
_cell.angle_beta   90.00
_cell.angle_gamma   90.00
#
_symmetry.space_group_name_H-M   'P 1'
#
loop_
_entity.id
_entity.type
_entity.pdbx_description
1 polymer ?
#
loop_
_entity_poly.entity_id
_entity_poly.type
_entity_poly.pdbx_seq_one_letter_code
_entity_poly.pdbx_strand_id
1 'polypeptide(L)'
;MRRCFKCGAENSDNEYLCVKCNFKLPKLDDNISPQTNIPKSARLSKVLEIFNTYNDGEISPETMIEELRKQEISFRQVMVRFQKMELPKPLQEEFQEQIDMGIEGIKLFLEAMNIVKETAPPPKDEPDDEPFELDDASKNKILKAIKKANDGNDILNECYEKSCESMRQIQEESMIYEDQLGNILEEENDEST
;
A
#
# COMPACT_ATOMS: atom_id res chain seq x y z
N MET A 1 2.01 -13.98 25.97
CA MET A 1 3.25 -14.76 25.69
C MET A 1 3.44 -14.80 24.20
N ARG A 2 4.67 -14.73 23.70
CA ARG A 2 4.98 -14.71 22.25
C ARG A 2 5.98 -15.78 21.87
N ARG A 3 5.71 -16.49 20.78
CA ARG A 3 6.61 -17.53 20.28
C ARG A 3 7.64 -16.97 19.32
N CYS A 4 8.83 -17.55 19.36
CA CYS A 4 9.88 -17.22 18.42
C CYS A 4 9.60 -17.86 17.07
N PHE A 5 9.34 -17.03 16.05
CA PHE A 5 9.15 -17.45 14.66
C PHE A 5 10.28 -18.32 14.10
N LYS A 6 11.50 -18.21 14.65
CA LYS A 6 12.65 -19.00 14.20
C LYS A 6 12.72 -20.39 14.83
N CYS A 7 12.29 -20.57 16.08
CA CYS A 7 12.56 -21.81 16.82
C CYS A 7 11.40 -22.33 17.69
N GLY A 8 10.24 -21.69 17.63
CA GLY A 8 9.02 -22.07 18.35
C GLY A 8 9.04 -21.87 19.87
N ALA A 9 10.15 -21.39 20.44
CA ALA A 9 10.27 -21.21 21.89
C ALA A 9 9.35 -20.09 22.38
N GLU A 10 8.71 -20.30 23.53
CA GLU A 10 7.90 -19.30 24.21
C GLU A 10 8.77 -18.25 24.89
N ASN A 11 8.33 -17.00 24.81
CA ASN A 11 9.02 -15.84 25.34
C ASN A 11 7.97 -14.95 26.00
N SER A 12 8.39 -14.19 27.01
CA SER A 12 7.51 -13.18 27.59
C SER A 12 7.24 -12.05 26.57
N ASP A 13 6.09 -11.38 26.70
CA ASP A 13 5.67 -10.32 25.76
C ASP A 13 6.65 -9.13 25.78
N ASN A 14 7.36 -8.94 26.89
CA ASN A 14 8.29 -7.83 27.12
C ASN A 14 9.74 -8.10 26.68
N GLU A 15 10.08 -9.31 26.24
CA GLU A 15 11.44 -9.59 25.80
C GLU A 15 11.75 -8.81 24.50
N TYR A 16 12.99 -8.85 24.01
CA TYR A 16 13.32 -8.38 22.64
C TYR A 16 14.06 -9.41 21.81
N LEU A 17 14.51 -10.48 22.46
CA LEU A 17 15.28 -11.56 21.89
C LEU A 17 14.67 -12.87 22.38
N CYS A 18 14.70 -13.89 21.54
CA CYS A 18 14.25 -15.22 21.94
C CYS A 18 15.18 -15.83 22.98
N VAL A 19 14.62 -16.34 24.08
CA VAL A 19 15.37 -17.01 25.16
C VAL A 19 16.18 -18.22 24.67
N LYS A 20 15.73 -18.89 23.61
CA LYS A 20 16.35 -20.12 23.11
C LYS A 20 17.38 -19.89 22.01
N CYS A 21 17.14 -18.95 21.09
CA CYS A 21 17.97 -18.80 19.89
C CYS A 21 18.50 -17.39 19.65
N ASN A 22 18.26 -16.45 20.58
CA ASN A 22 18.64 -15.04 20.49
C ASN A 22 18.15 -14.32 19.22
N PHE A 23 17.12 -14.85 18.56
CA PHE A 23 16.50 -14.20 17.42
C PHE A 23 15.72 -12.97 17.89
N LYS A 24 15.83 -11.85 17.17
CA LYS A 24 15.09 -10.63 17.50
C LYS A 24 13.60 -10.84 17.29
N LEU A 25 12.85 -10.77 18.38
CA LEU A 25 11.41 -10.98 18.36
C LEU A 25 10.72 -9.69 17.87
N PRO A 26 9.69 -9.80 17.02
CA PRO A 26 8.92 -8.63 16.59
C PRO A 26 8.37 -7.91 17.81
N LYS A 27 8.42 -6.57 17.79
CA LYS A 27 7.62 -5.79 18.73
C LYS A 27 6.17 -5.98 18.32
N LEU A 28 5.39 -6.70 19.13
CA LEU A 28 3.94 -6.64 19.08
C LEU A 28 3.59 -5.28 19.65
N ASP A 29 3.42 -4.31 18.76
CA ASP A 29 2.71 -3.09 19.11
C ASP A 29 1.25 -3.40 18.81
N ASP A 30 0.38 -3.37 19.83
CA ASP A 30 -1.06 -3.65 19.70
C ASP A 30 -1.74 -2.64 18.75
N ASN A 31 -1.02 -1.60 18.33
CA ASN A 31 -1.42 -0.64 17.30
C ASN A 31 -0.87 -0.95 15.90
N ILE A 32 -0.29 -2.14 15.63
CA ILE A 32 0.07 -2.57 14.26
C ILE A 32 -1.19 -3.04 13.53
N SER A 33 -2.20 -2.17 13.45
CA SER A 33 -2.78 -1.96 12.13
C SER A 33 -1.65 -1.38 11.29
N PRO A 34 -1.42 -1.81 10.04
CA PRO A 34 -0.50 -1.08 9.18
C PRO A 34 -0.99 0.37 9.18
N GLN A 35 -0.25 1.26 9.86
CA GLN A 35 -0.48 2.69 9.78
C GLN A 35 -0.05 3.12 8.38
N THR A 36 -0.85 2.75 7.38
CA THR A 36 -0.99 3.55 6.19
C THR A 36 -1.68 4.83 6.67
N ASN A 37 -0.88 5.78 7.18
CA ASN A 37 -1.32 7.12 7.62
C ASN A 37 -1.93 7.97 6.49
N ILE A 38 -2.32 7.33 5.39
CA ILE A 38 -3.06 7.95 4.30
C ILE A 38 -4.37 7.18 4.21
N PRO A 39 -5.51 7.79 4.58
CA PRO A 39 -6.83 7.20 4.40
C PRO A 39 -7.00 6.64 2.99
N LYS A 40 -7.74 5.52 2.83
CA LYS A 40 -8.02 4.85 1.54
C LYS A 40 -8.32 5.83 0.40
N SER A 41 -9.03 6.92 0.69
CA SER A 41 -9.43 7.96 -0.26
C SER A 41 -8.40 9.07 -0.52
N ALA A 42 -7.50 9.37 0.42
CA ALA A 42 -6.70 10.60 0.38
C ALA A 42 -5.64 10.62 -0.74
N ARG A 43 -5.16 9.45 -1.18
CA ARG A 43 -4.21 9.35 -2.31
C ARG A 43 -4.86 9.69 -3.64
N LEU A 44 -6.03 9.11 -3.90
CA LEU A 44 -6.83 9.41 -5.09
C LEU A 44 -7.31 10.86 -5.07
N SER A 45 -7.78 11.35 -3.92
CA SER A 45 -8.29 12.71 -3.79
C SER A 45 -7.31 13.76 -4.26
N LYS A 46 -6.01 13.64 -3.92
CA LYS A 46 -5.03 14.65 -4.34
C LYS A 46 -4.75 14.61 -5.84
N VAL A 47 -4.66 13.42 -6.43
CA VAL A 47 -4.44 13.27 -7.88
C VAL A 47 -5.65 13.78 -8.67
N LEU A 48 -6.88 13.44 -8.22
CA LEU A 48 -8.10 13.92 -8.86
C LEU A 48 -8.29 15.43 -8.70
N GLU A 49 -7.94 16.00 -7.55
CA GLU A 49 -7.95 17.45 -7.33
C GLU A 49 -7.07 18.15 -8.38
N ILE A 50 -5.84 17.67 -8.59
CA ILE A 50 -4.94 18.23 -9.61
C ILE A 50 -5.54 18.08 -11.02
N PHE A 51 -6.11 16.92 -11.34
CA PHE A 51 -6.72 16.69 -12.66
C PHE A 51 -7.92 17.60 -12.92
N ASN A 52 -8.81 17.76 -11.95
CA ASN A 52 -10.02 18.56 -12.07
C ASN A 52 -9.68 20.05 -12.13
N THR A 53 -8.86 20.55 -11.20
CA THR A 53 -8.43 21.97 -11.19
C THR A 53 -7.69 22.36 -12.47
N TYR A 54 -6.88 21.44 -13.04
CA TYR A 54 -6.26 21.66 -14.33
C TYR A 54 -7.26 21.62 -15.50
N ASN A 55 -8.20 20.67 -15.49
CA ASN A 55 -9.26 20.57 -16.48
C ASN A 55 -10.16 21.82 -16.53
N ASP A 56 -10.40 22.40 -15.36
CA ASP A 56 -11.23 23.59 -15.18
C ASP A 56 -10.44 24.89 -15.45
N GLY A 57 -9.14 24.80 -15.76
CA GLY A 57 -8.27 25.94 -16.06
C GLY A 57 -7.85 26.76 -14.85
N GLU A 58 -8.05 26.24 -13.63
CA GLU A 58 -7.74 26.94 -12.37
C GLU A 58 -6.24 26.97 -12.06
N ILE A 59 -5.49 26.00 -12.56
CA ILE A 59 -4.03 25.93 -12.41
C ILE A 59 -3.32 25.90 -13.76
N SER A 60 -2.13 26.51 -13.82
CA SER A 60 -1.32 26.52 -15.03
C SER A 60 -0.73 25.13 -15.34
N PRO A 61 -0.35 24.84 -16.60
CA PRO A 61 0.35 23.61 -16.95
C PRO A 61 1.63 23.37 -16.14
N GLU A 62 2.39 24.42 -15.86
CA GLU A 62 3.64 24.35 -15.07
C GLU A 62 3.33 23.93 -13.63
N THR A 63 2.30 24.52 -13.03
CA THR A 63 1.83 24.20 -11.68
C THR A 63 1.34 22.76 -11.62
N MET A 64 0.55 22.33 -12.60
CA MET A 64 0.09 20.95 -12.74
C MET A 64 1.26 19.97 -12.84
N ILE A 65 2.25 20.25 -13.70
CA ILE A 65 3.43 19.39 -13.86
C ILE A 65 4.22 19.28 -12.55
N GLU A 66 4.42 20.40 -11.84
CA GLU A 66 5.15 20.40 -10.58
C GLU A 66 4.44 19.56 -9.50
N GLU A 67 3.13 19.75 -9.34
CA GLU A 67 2.32 19.01 -8.36
C GLU A 67 2.26 17.52 -8.69
N LEU A 68 2.06 17.14 -9.96
CA LEU A 68 2.10 15.74 -10.38
C LEU A 68 3.47 15.10 -10.15
N ARG A 69 4.56 15.84 -10.35
CA ARG A 69 5.92 15.34 -10.08
C ARG A 69 6.12 15.00 -8.60
N LYS A 70 5.57 15.80 -7.68
CA LYS A 70 5.61 15.51 -6.24
C LYS A 70 4.88 14.19 -5.93
N GLN A 71 3.70 14.00 -6.52
CA GLN A 71 2.93 12.76 -6.35
C GLN A 71 3.66 11.54 -6.95
N GLU A 72 4.22 11.67 -8.16
CA GLU A 72 4.96 10.58 -8.82
C GLU A 72 6.14 10.07 -8.00
N ILE A 73 6.90 10.98 -7.37
CA ILE A 73 8.01 10.59 -6.49
C ILE A 73 7.49 9.73 -5.34
N SER A 74 6.39 10.14 -4.71
CA SER A 74 5.77 9.38 -3.61
C SER A 74 5.33 7.99 -4.07
N PHE A 75 4.59 7.90 -5.17
CA PHE A 75 4.13 6.62 -5.72
C PHE A 75 5.30 5.71 -6.13
N ARG A 76 6.34 6.23 -6.77
CA ARG A 76 7.54 5.44 -7.13
C ARG A 76 8.27 4.92 -5.92
N GLN A 77 8.40 5.72 -4.86
CA GLN A 77 9.04 5.28 -3.61
C GLN A 77 8.27 4.11 -2.99
N VAL A 78 6.93 4.17 -2.98
CA VAL A 78 6.10 3.07 -2.48
C VAL A 78 6.22 1.84 -3.37
N MET A 79 6.17 1.99 -4.70
CA MET A 79 6.33 0.88 -5.64
C MET A 79 7.68 0.16 -5.46
N VAL A 80 8.77 0.90 -5.30
CA VAL A 80 10.10 0.33 -5.04
C VAL A 80 10.13 -0.45 -3.72
N ARG A 81 9.37 -0.01 -2.69
CA ARG A 81 9.26 -0.77 -1.43
C ARG A 81 8.54 -2.10 -1.65
N PHE A 82 7.44 -2.13 -2.41
CA PHE A 82 6.75 -3.37 -2.76
C PHE A 82 7.65 -4.31 -3.56
N GLN A 83 8.36 -3.79 -4.57
CA GLN A 83 9.25 -4.60 -5.42
C GLN A 83 10.46 -5.18 -4.67
N LYS A 84 10.90 -4.53 -3.59
CA LYS A 84 12.00 -4.97 -2.74
C LYS A 84 11.52 -5.68 -1.47
N MET A 85 10.21 -5.91 -1.35
CA MET A 85 9.66 -6.58 -0.20
C MET A 85 10.05 -8.06 -0.27
N GLU A 86 10.88 -8.47 0.69
CA GLU A 86 11.25 -9.87 0.89
C GLU A 86 10.66 -10.33 2.22
N LEU A 87 9.61 -11.15 2.13
CA LEU A 87 9.01 -11.82 3.28
C LEU A 87 9.63 -13.22 3.44
N PRO A 88 9.74 -13.72 4.68
CA PRO A 88 10.05 -15.13 4.89
C PRO A 88 8.98 -16.02 4.25
N LYS A 89 9.36 -17.15 3.65
CA LYS A 89 8.40 -18.24 3.38
C LYS A 89 7.86 -18.75 4.72
N PRO A 90 6.55 -19.00 4.91
CA PRO A 90 5.47 -19.06 3.90
C PRO A 90 4.75 -17.73 3.62
N LEU A 91 5.00 -16.66 4.40
CA LEU A 91 4.32 -15.38 4.25
C LEU A 91 4.48 -14.74 2.86
N GLN A 92 5.64 -14.95 2.21
CA GLN A 92 5.82 -14.50 0.83
C GLN A 92 4.78 -15.11 -0.11
N GLU A 93 4.45 -16.38 0.06
CA GLU A 93 3.49 -17.08 -0.81
C GLU A 93 2.06 -16.62 -0.51
N GLU A 94 1.76 -16.37 0.76
CA GLU A 94 0.45 -15.88 1.23
C GLU A 94 0.14 -14.44 0.79
N PHE A 95 1.16 -13.57 0.76
CA PHE A 95 0.99 -12.15 0.45
C PHE A 95 1.41 -11.75 -0.98
N GLN A 96 1.84 -12.71 -1.81
CA GLN A 96 2.34 -12.40 -3.17
C GLN A 96 1.28 -11.70 -4.02
N GLU A 97 0.03 -12.17 -3.96
CA GLU A 97 -1.08 -11.58 -4.72
C GLU A 97 -1.30 -10.11 -4.33
N GLN A 98 -1.31 -9.80 -3.04
CA GLN A 98 -1.51 -8.46 -2.51
C GLN A 98 -0.34 -7.54 -2.87
N ILE A 99 0.90 -8.06 -2.87
CA ILE A 99 2.08 -7.33 -3.35
C ILE A 99 1.94 -6.98 -4.83
N ASP A 100 1.53 -7.94 -5.66
CA ASP A 100 1.36 -7.77 -7.10
C ASP A 100 0.22 -6.77 -7.41
N MET A 101 -0.92 -6.89 -6.73
CA MET A 101 -2.03 -5.94 -6.82
C MET A 101 -1.62 -4.53 -6.38
N GLY A 102 -0.85 -4.42 -5.29
CA GLY A 102 -0.33 -3.15 -4.81
C GLY A 102 0.55 -2.46 -5.85
N ILE A 103 1.40 -3.22 -6.55
CA ILE A 103 2.23 -2.72 -7.64
C ILE A 103 1.36 -2.29 -8.83
N GLU A 104 0.37 -3.10 -9.21
CA GLU A 104 -0.54 -2.81 -10.33
C GLU A 104 -1.33 -1.52 -10.11
N GLY A 105 -1.96 -1.36 -8.95
CA GLY A 105 -2.70 -0.16 -8.61
C GLY A 105 -1.83 1.11 -8.69
N ILE A 106 -0.58 1.04 -8.20
CA ILE A 106 0.37 2.16 -8.29
C ILE A 106 0.76 2.48 -9.73
N LYS A 107 0.94 1.47 -10.60
CA LYS A 107 1.24 1.70 -12.02
C LYS A 107 0.13 2.48 -12.71
N LEU A 108 -1.13 2.18 -12.41
CA LEU A 108 -2.28 2.90 -12.99
C LEU A 108 -2.30 4.38 -12.61
N PHE A 109 -1.94 4.73 -11.36
CA PHE A 109 -1.75 6.13 -10.96
C PHE A 109 -0.62 6.80 -11.75
N LEU A 110 0.54 6.15 -11.87
CA LEU A 110 1.68 6.69 -12.62
C LEU A 110 1.34 6.92 -14.10
N GLU A 111 0.59 6.00 -14.71
CA GLU A 111 0.13 6.10 -16.09
C GLU A 111 -0.91 7.21 -16.25
N ALA A 112 -1.84 7.35 -15.32
CA ALA A 112 -2.80 8.46 -15.31
C ALA A 112 -2.10 9.82 -15.27
N MET A 113 -1.11 9.98 -14.38
CA MET A 113 -0.33 11.22 -14.28
C MET A 113 0.46 11.52 -15.55
N ASN A 114 1.03 10.49 -16.20
CA ASN A 114 1.69 10.67 -17.49
C ASN A 114 0.73 11.17 -18.59
N ILE A 115 -0.48 10.61 -18.68
CA ILE A 115 -1.48 11.02 -19.66
C ILE A 115 -1.83 12.50 -19.50
N VAL A 116 -1.99 12.99 -18.26
CA VAL A 116 -2.31 14.40 -18.01
C VAL A 116 -1.11 15.31 -18.32
N LYS A 117 0.13 14.89 -18.03
CA LYS A 117 1.31 15.68 -18.43
C LYS A 117 1.43 15.83 -19.95
N GLU A 118 1.01 14.83 -20.72
CA GLU A 118 1.03 14.88 -22.20
C GLU A 118 0.03 15.89 -22.79
N THR A 119 -0.89 16.43 -21.98
CA THR A 119 -1.78 17.52 -22.42
C THR A 119 -1.21 18.90 -22.14
N ALA A 120 -0.08 18.99 -21.41
CA ALA A 120 0.57 20.26 -21.18
C ALA A 120 1.10 20.85 -22.50
N PRO A 121 0.82 22.12 -22.81
CA PRO A 121 1.43 22.79 -23.95
C PRO A 121 2.96 22.85 -23.79
N PRO A 122 3.70 22.99 -24.90
CA PRO A 122 5.14 23.21 -24.82
C PRO A 122 5.45 24.50 -24.04
N PRO A 123 6.60 24.58 -23.36
CA PRO A 123 7.03 25.78 -22.64
C PRO A 123 7.05 26.97 -23.60
N LYS A 124 6.44 28.09 -23.21
CA LYS A 124 6.53 29.34 -23.98
C LYS A 124 7.77 30.13 -23.53
N ASP A 125 8.46 30.74 -24.48
CA ASP A 125 9.64 31.59 -24.22
C ASP A 125 9.26 32.94 -23.60
N GLU A 126 8.00 33.38 -23.78
CA GLU A 126 7.46 34.62 -23.23
C GLU A 126 6.23 34.33 -22.35
N PRO A 127 6.05 35.05 -21.23
CA PRO A 127 4.86 34.91 -20.40
C PRO A 127 3.63 35.36 -21.19
N ASP A 128 2.67 34.46 -21.31
CA ASP A 128 1.39 34.71 -21.96
C ASP A 128 0.34 35.03 -20.88
N ASP A 129 -0.29 36.20 -21.00
CA ASP A 129 -1.34 36.66 -20.09
C ASP A 129 -2.72 36.04 -20.42
N GLU A 130 -2.83 35.29 -21.52
CA GLU A 130 -4.08 34.61 -21.88
C GLU A 130 -4.40 33.46 -20.91
N PRO A 131 -5.66 33.34 -20.45
CA PRO A 131 -6.11 32.21 -19.66
C PRO A 131 -5.84 30.91 -20.41
N PHE A 132 -5.20 29.95 -19.73
CA PHE A 132 -4.95 28.64 -20.29
C PHE A 132 -6.29 27.90 -20.50
N GLU A 133 -6.60 27.54 -21.74
CA GLU A 133 -7.78 26.74 -22.09
C GLU A 133 -7.39 25.43 -22.77
N LEU A 134 -7.92 24.33 -22.26
CA LEU A 134 -7.73 23.00 -22.84
C LEU A 134 -8.68 22.76 -24.01
N ASP A 135 -8.12 22.25 -25.11
CA ASP A 135 -8.90 21.73 -26.22
C ASP A 135 -9.69 20.46 -25.83
N ASP A 136 -10.74 20.14 -26.60
CA ASP A 136 -11.61 18.98 -26.33
C ASP A 136 -10.87 17.64 -26.36
N ALA A 137 -9.83 17.48 -27.18
CA ALA A 137 -9.05 16.25 -27.23
C ALA A 137 -8.22 16.06 -25.95
N SER A 138 -7.67 17.14 -25.43
CA SER A 138 -6.92 17.20 -24.17
C SER A 138 -7.85 16.96 -22.97
N LYS A 139 -9.03 17.58 -22.93
CA LYS A 139 -10.07 17.27 -21.92
C LYS A 139 -10.46 15.79 -21.92
N ASN A 140 -10.64 15.20 -23.10
CA ASN A 140 -10.93 13.77 -23.23
C ASN A 140 -9.78 12.87 -22.72
N LYS A 141 -8.51 13.28 -22.88
CA LYS A 141 -7.36 12.57 -22.30
C LYS A 141 -7.38 12.64 -20.78
N ILE A 142 -7.70 13.80 -20.20
CA ILE A 142 -7.82 13.96 -18.74
C ILE A 142 -8.94 13.08 -18.19
N LEU A 143 -10.11 13.01 -18.84
CA LEU A 143 -11.19 12.11 -18.43
C LEU A 143 -10.76 10.63 -18.46
N LYS A 144 -9.96 10.22 -19.45
CA LYS A 144 -9.36 8.87 -19.48
C LYS A 144 -8.38 8.65 -18.33
N ALA A 145 -7.57 9.65 -18.00
CA ALA A 145 -6.66 9.59 -16.86
C ALA A 145 -7.41 9.48 -15.52
N ILE A 146 -8.51 10.23 -15.35
CA ILE A 146 -9.40 10.14 -14.18
C ILE A 146 -9.94 8.71 -14.05
N LYS A 147 -10.48 8.14 -15.13
CA LYS A 147 -10.96 6.74 -15.10
C LYS A 147 -9.85 5.79 -14.65
N LYS A 148 -8.65 5.93 -15.21
CA LYS A 148 -7.51 5.06 -14.88
C LYS A 148 -7.05 5.20 -13.42
N ALA A 149 -7.09 6.42 -12.88
CA ALA A 149 -6.82 6.67 -11.46
C ALA A 149 -7.87 6.03 -10.55
N ASN A 150 -9.15 6.05 -10.95
CA ASN A 150 -10.21 5.33 -10.24
C ASN A 150 -10.00 3.81 -10.28
N ASP A 151 -9.72 3.23 -11.45
CA ASP A 151 -9.44 1.80 -11.60
C ASP A 151 -8.25 1.38 -10.70
N GLY A 152 -7.19 2.20 -10.65
CA GLY A 152 -6.05 1.98 -9.77
C GLY A 152 -6.40 2.07 -8.28
N ASN A 153 -7.29 2.98 -7.89
CA ASN A 153 -7.76 3.11 -6.52
C ASN A 153 -8.58 1.89 -6.09
N ASP A 154 -9.43 1.35 -6.96
CA ASP A 154 -10.25 0.18 -6.69
C ASP A 154 -9.37 -1.05 -6.43
N ILE A 155 -8.34 -1.26 -7.26
CA ILE A 155 -7.35 -2.32 -7.05
C ILE A 155 -6.62 -2.16 -5.70
N LEU A 156 -6.23 -0.93 -5.33
CA LEU A 156 -5.55 -0.70 -4.04
C LEU A 156 -6.49 -0.92 -2.84
N ASN A 157 -7.78 -0.63 -2.98
CA ASN A 157 -8.77 -0.91 -1.94
C ASN A 157 -8.97 -2.42 -1.77
N GLU A 158 -9.08 -3.16 -2.86
CA GLU A 158 -9.18 -4.62 -2.84
C GLU A 158 -7.92 -5.26 -2.25
N CYS A 159 -6.73 -4.79 -2.68
CA CYS A 159 -5.44 -5.20 -2.12
C CYS A 159 -5.41 -5.03 -0.59
N TYR A 160 -5.90 -3.89 -0.08
CA TYR A 160 -5.97 -3.64 1.35
C TYR A 160 -6.93 -4.61 2.06
N GLU A 161 -8.12 -4.84 1.51
CA GLU A 161 -9.12 -5.73 2.10
C GLU A 161 -8.61 -7.18 2.15
N LYS A 162 -8.02 -7.66 1.06
CA LYS A 162 -7.35 -8.98 1.02
C LYS A 162 -6.20 -9.07 2.01
N SER A 163 -5.40 -8.00 2.15
CA SER A 163 -4.29 -7.97 3.11
C SER A 163 -4.78 -8.07 4.56
N CYS A 164 -5.86 -7.36 4.90
CA CYS A 164 -6.47 -7.42 6.22
C CYS A 164 -7.05 -8.80 6.51
N GLU A 165 -7.70 -9.42 5.52
CA GLU A 165 -8.27 -10.75 5.66
C GLU A 165 -7.19 -11.84 5.83
N SER A 166 -6.14 -11.83 5.01
CA SER A 166 -5.01 -12.77 5.17
C SER A 166 -4.33 -12.60 6.53
N MET A 167 -4.14 -11.35 7.00
CA MET A 167 -3.61 -11.10 8.34
C MET A 167 -4.51 -11.65 9.45
N ARG A 168 -5.83 -11.52 9.31
CA ARG A 168 -6.81 -12.07 10.26
C ARG A 168 -6.75 -13.60 10.28
N GLN A 169 -6.70 -14.25 9.12
CA GLN A 169 -6.61 -15.71 9.02
C GLN A 169 -5.33 -16.24 9.67
N ILE A 170 -4.18 -15.60 9.41
CA ILE A 170 -2.91 -15.96 10.06
C ILE A 170 -3.00 -15.85 11.58
N GLN A 171 -3.67 -14.82 12.11
CA GLN A 171 -3.89 -14.66 13.54
C GLN A 171 -4.81 -15.75 14.10
N GLU A 172 -5.95 -16.00 13.45
CA GLU A 172 -6.90 -17.04 13.84
C GLU A 172 -6.25 -18.44 13.84
N GLU A 173 -5.48 -18.78 12.79
CA GLU A 173 -4.73 -20.04 12.73
C GLU A 173 -3.71 -20.14 13.85
N SER A 174 -2.97 -19.06 14.14
CA SER A 174 -2.01 -19.06 15.25
C SER A 174 -2.66 -19.35 16.60
N MET A 175 -3.87 -18.84 16.83
CA MET A 175 -4.65 -19.10 18.04
C MET A 175 -5.14 -20.55 18.11
N ILE A 176 -5.60 -21.13 17.00
CA ILE A 176 -6.06 -22.54 16.96
C ILE A 176 -4.88 -23.48 17.22
N TYR A 177 -3.71 -23.22 16.64
CA TYR A 177 -2.51 -24.01 16.92
C TYR A 177 -2.10 -23.92 18.40
N GLU A 178 -2.22 -22.74 19.02
CA GLU A 178 -1.97 -22.56 20.45
C GLU A 178 -2.96 -23.35 21.33
N ASP A 179 -4.25 -23.34 20.98
CA ASP A 179 -5.29 -24.09 21.69
C ASP A 179 -5.11 -25.62 21.55
N GLN A 180 -4.78 -26.10 20.34
CA GLN A 180 -4.50 -27.53 20.11
C GLN A 180 -3.24 -28.01 20.84
N LEU A 181 -2.18 -27.21 20.87
CA LEU A 181 -0.97 -27.54 21.64
C LEU A 181 -1.22 -27.49 23.15
N GLY A 182 -2.05 -26.56 23.63
CA GLY A 182 -2.49 -26.50 25.01
C GLY A 182 -3.24 -27.77 25.42
N ASN A 183 -4.20 -28.20 24.62
CA ASN A 183 -4.99 -29.40 24.88
C ASN A 183 -4.15 -30.69 24.85
N ILE A 184 -3.18 -30.82 23.93
CA ILE A 184 -2.28 -31.99 23.87
C ILE A 184 -1.37 -32.07 25.12
N LEU A 185 -0.87 -30.93 25.60
CA LEU A 185 -0.02 -30.88 26.79
C LEU A 185 -0.80 -31.12 28.10
N GLU A 186 -2.10 -30.81 28.14
CA GLU A 186 -2.98 -31.14 29.26
C GLU A 186 -3.32 -32.64 29.29
N GLU A 187 -3.60 -33.26 28.14
CA GLU A 187 -3.86 -34.71 28.03
C GLU A 187 -2.63 -35.56 28.43
N GLU A 188 -1.41 -35.16 28.06
CA GLU A 188 -0.17 -35.86 28.46
C GLU A 188 0.11 -35.77 29.97
N ASN A 189 -0.36 -34.72 30.65
CA ASN A 189 -0.19 -34.59 32.10
C ASN A 189 -1.22 -35.42 32.87
N ASP A 190 -2.46 -35.54 32.38
CA ASP A 190 -3.51 -36.33 33.03
C ASP A 190 -3.33 -37.85 32.87
N GLU A 191 -2.73 -38.33 31.78
CA GLU A 191 -2.42 -39.77 31.57
C GLU A 191 -1.24 -40.29 32.41
N SER A 192 -0.52 -39.41 33.12
CA SER A 192 0.65 -39.76 33.92
C SER A 192 0.40 -39.88 35.44
N THR A 193 -0.87 -39.97 35.85
CA THR A 193 -1.30 -40.13 37.26
C THR A 193 -1.86 -41.50 37.62
#